data_AF-A0A7X2NNC6-F1
#
_entry.id   AF-A0A7X2NNC6-F1
#
_cell.length_a   1.000
_cell.length_b   1.000
_cell.length_c   1.000
_cell.angle_alpha   90.00
_cell.angle_beta   90.00
_cell.angle_gamma   90.00
#
_symmetry.space_group_name_H-M   'P 1'
#
loop_
_entity.id
_entity.type
_entity.pdbx_description
1 polymer ?
#
loop_
_entity_poly.entity_id
_entity_poly.type
_entity_poly.pdbx_seq_one_letter_code
_entity_poly.pdbx_strand_id
1 'polypeptide(L)' 'MGVNLIFRIAAVGILVSVVCQVLKHSGRDEQAFLTSLAGLVLVLFWMIPYIYDLFETMKNLFSL' A
#
# COMPACT_ATOMS: atom_id res chain seq x y z
N MET A 1 -17.19 -0.39 9.43
CA MET A 1 -15.84 0.21 9.35
C MET A 1 -14.69 -0.81 9.39
N GLY A 2 -14.88 -2.12 9.17
CA GLY A 2 -13.78 -3.11 9.20
C GLY A 2 -13.22 -3.54 7.84
N VAL A 3 -14.05 -3.59 6.80
CA VAL A 3 -13.69 -4.21 5.51
C VAL A 3 -13.18 -3.23 4.46
N ASN A 4 -13.51 -1.93 4.62
CA ASN A 4 -13.15 -0.90 3.63
C ASN A 4 -11.62 -0.76 3.51
N LEU A 5 -10.89 -0.91 4.62
CA LEU A 5 -9.43 -0.92 4.64
C LEU A 5 -8.83 -2.02 3.78
N ILE A 6 -9.33 -3.24 3.98
CA ILE A 6 -8.85 -4.45 3.30
C ILE A 6 -9.14 -4.35 1.81
N PHE A 7 -10.34 -3.90 1.43
CA PHE A 7 -10.69 -3.62 0.03
C PHE A 7 -9.81 -2.55 -0.59
N ARG A 8 -9.45 -1.50 0.15
CA ARG A 8 -8.58 -0.43 -0.36
C ARG A 8 -7.16 -0.92 -0.61
N ILE A 9 -6.61 -1.73 0.29
CA ILE A 9 -5.27 -2.34 0.14
C ILE A 9 -5.28 -3.35 -1.02
N ALA A 10 -6.32 -4.19 -1.11
CA ALA A 10 -6.47 -5.14 -2.21
C ALA A 10 -6.58 -4.44 -3.58
N ALA A 11 -7.35 -3.35 -3.68
CA ALA A 11 -7.48 -2.57 -4.91
C ALA A 11 -6.15 -1.97 -5.37
N VAL A 12 -5.33 -1.45 -4.45
CA VAL A 12 -3.98 -0.95 -4.77
C VAL A 12 -3.05 -2.09 -5.19
N GLY A 13 -3.12 -3.24 -4.52
CA GLY A 13 -2.34 -4.43 -4.88
C GLY A 13 -2.64 -4.92 -6.30
N ILE A 14 -3.92 -4.97 -6.68
CA ILE A 14 -4.35 -5.35 -8.04
C ILE A 14 -3.84 -4.34 -9.06
N LEU A 15 -4.00 -3.03 -8.80
CA LEU A 15 -3.53 -1.98 -9.71
C LEU A 15 -2.02 -2.07 -9.97
N VAL A 16 -1.22 -2.18 -8.90
CA VAL A 16 0.25 -2.29 -9.01
C VAL A 16 0.63 -3.56 -9.78
N SER A 17 -0.05 -4.68 -9.52
CA SER A 17 0.22 -5.95 -10.23
C SER A 17 -0.05 -5.83 -11.72
N VAL A 18 -1.19 -5.26 -12.11
CA VAL A 18 -1.57 -5.07 -13.52
C VAL A 18 -0.58 -4.16 -14.25
N VAL A 19 -0.19 -3.03 -13.64
CA VAL A 19 0.80 -2.11 -14.23
C VAL A 19 2.14 -2.81 -14.42
N CYS A 20 2.61 -3.56 -13.41
CA CYS A 20 3.85 -4.33 -13.49
C CYS A 20 3.80 -5.38 -14.62
N GLN A 21 2.67 -6.06 -14.78
CA GLN A 21 2.47 -7.08 -15.82
C GLN A 21 2.45 -6.48 -17.24
N VAL A 22 1.82 -5.33 -17.42
CA VAL A 22 1.80 -4.58 -18.70
C VAL A 22 3.20 -4.07 -19.08
N LEU A 23 3.98 -3.58 -18.11
CA LEU A 23 5.36 -3.14 -18.35
C LEU A 23 6.29 -4.29 -18.72
N LYS A 24 6.16 -5.46 -18.08
CA LYS A 24 6.90 -6.67 -18.48
C LYS A 24 6.54 -7.12 -19.89
N HIS A 25 5.25 -7.11 -20.23
CA HIS A 25 4.80 -7.53 -21.55
C HIS A 25 5.26 -6.58 -22.67
N SER A 26 5.60 -5.33 -22.34
CA SER A 26 6.18 -4.34 -23.26
C SER A 26 7.69 -4.50 -23.49
N GLY A 27 8.34 -5.53 -22.92
CA GLY A 27 9.77 -5.81 -23.10
C GLY A 27 10.72 -4.88 -22.32
N ARG A 28 10.22 -4.18 -21.28
CA ARG A 28 10.99 -3.24 -20.45
C ARG A 28 11.05 -3.73 -19.00
N ASP A 29 11.75 -4.86 -18.80
CA ASP A 29 11.87 -5.53 -17.49
C ASP A 29 12.42 -4.64 -16.37
N GLU A 30 13.34 -3.73 -16.70
CA GLU A 30 13.91 -2.77 -15.75
C GLU A 30 12.85 -1.85 -15.15
N GLN A 31 11.92 -1.36 -15.98
CA GLN A 31 10.87 -0.47 -15.53
C GLN A 31 9.77 -1.21 -14.77
N ALA A 32 9.53 -2.47 -15.12
CA ALA A 32 8.63 -3.32 -14.35
C ALA A 32 9.16 -3.55 -12.92
N PHE A 33 10.48 -3.75 -12.77
CA PHE A 33 11.10 -3.89 -11.46
C PHE A 33 11.04 -2.58 -10.65
N LEU A 34 11.33 -1.44 -11.26
CA LEU A 34 11.19 -0.14 -10.59
C LEU A 34 9.72 0.14 -10.19
N THR A 35 8.76 -0.32 -10.99
CA THR A 35 7.32 -0.18 -10.71
C THR A 35 6.90 -1.07 -9.54
N SER A 36 7.41 -2.30 -9.43
CA SER A 36 7.12 -3.15 -8.26
C SER A 36 7.73 -2.59 -6.98
N LEU A 37 8.94 -2.04 -7.06
CA LEU A 37 9.59 -1.35 -5.95
C LEU A 37 8.79 -0.10 -5.54
N ALA A 38 8.34 0.70 -6.50
CA ALA A 38 7.49 1.86 -6.23
C ALA A 38 6.15 1.45 -5.59
N GLY A 39 5.54 0.36 -6.05
CA GLY A 39 4.33 -0.21 -5.44
C GLY A 39 4.54 -0.65 -3.99
N LEU A 40 5.67 -1.28 -3.68
CA LEU A 40 6.07 -1.63 -2.30
C LEU A 40 6.16 -0.37 -1.42
N VAL A 41 6.91 0.64 -1.88
CA VAL A 41 7.08 1.90 -1.13
C VAL A 41 5.75 2.60 -0.89
N LEU A 42 4.85 2.58 -1.86
CA LEU A 42 3.51 3.17 -1.77
C LEU A 42 2.66 2.47 -0.69
N VAL A 43 2.71 1.14 -0.62
CA VAL A 43 2.04 0.36 0.43
C VAL A 43 2.63 0.65 1.81
N LEU A 44 3.97 0.77 1.93
CA LEU A 44 4.61 1.18 3.19
C LEU A 44 4.15 2.58 3.62
N PHE A 45 4.06 3.52 2.70
CA PHE A 45 3.57 4.88 2.99
C PHE A 45 2.13 4.88 3.48
N TRP A 46 1.28 4.02 2.93
CA TRP A 46 -0.09 3.84 3.39
C TRP A 46 -0.18 3.25 4.80
N MET A 47 0.88 2.60 5.31
CA MET A 47 0.92 2.08 6.68
C MET A 47 1.07 3.18 7.74
N ILE A 48 1.74 4.29 7.40
CA ILE A 48 2.03 5.41 8.31
C ILE A 48 0.78 5.98 9.00
N PRO A 49 -0.30 6.36 8.28
CA PRO A 49 -1.50 6.91 8.94
C PRO A 49 -2.19 5.91 9.86
N TYR A 50 -2.14 4.59 9.55
CA TYR A 50 -2.68 3.58 10.44
C TYR A 50 -1.89 3.45 11.74
N ILE A 51 -0.56 3.55 11.66
CA ILE A 51 0.28 3.58 12.86
C ILE A 51 -0.06 4.81 13.70
N TYR A 52 -0.27 5.97 13.08
CA TYR A 52 -0.65 7.20 13.77
C TYR A 52 -2.00 7.07 14.51
N ASP A 53 -3.01 6.52 13.83
CA ASP A 53 -4.35 6.28 14.38
C ASP A 53 -4.31 5.32 15.59
N LEU A 54 -3.50 4.26 15.51
CA LEU A 54 -3.29 3.37 16.66
C LEU A 54 -2.55 4.08 17.81
N PHE A 55 -1.59 4.94 17.48
CA PHE A 55 -0.86 5.71 18.48
C PHE A 55 -1.76 6.73 19.19
N GLU A 56 -2.68 7.36 18.45
CA GLU A 56 -3.70 8.26 18.99
C GLU A 56 -4.70 7.50 19.87
N THR A 57 -5.13 6.30 19.43
CA THR A 57 -5.98 5.40 20.22
C THR A 57 -5.31 5.00 21.54
N MET A 58 -4.02 4.61 21.50
CA MET A 58 -3.24 4.33 22.70
C MET A 58 -3.12 5.55 23.61
N LYS A 59 -2.80 6.73 23.04
CA LYS A 59 -2.74 7.98 23.83
C LYS A 59 -4.07 8.29 24.51
N ASN A 60 -5.19 8.12 23.84
CA ASN A 60 -6.51 8.33 24.44
C ASN A 60 -6.82 7.32 25.56
N LEU A 61 -6.41 6.05 25.37
CA LEU A 61 -6.55 5.01 26.39
C LEU A 61 -5.69 5.26 27.63
N PHE A 62 -4.48 5.78 27.45
CA PHE A 62 -3.55 6.12 28.53
C PHE A 62 -3.71 7.55 29.06
N SER A 63 -4.59 8.38 28.47
CA SER A 63 -4.90 9.74 28.91
C SER A 63 -6.06 9.80 29.92
N LEU A 64 -6.51 8.65 30.43
CA LEU A 64 -7.31 8.52 31.65
C LEU A 64 -6.40 8.23 32.84
#